data_AF-A0AAU4GIS5-F1
#
_entry.id   AF-A0AAU4GIS5-F1
#
_cell.length_a   1.000
_cell.length_b   1.000
_cell.length_c   1.000
_cell.angle_alpha   90.00
_cell.angle_beta   90.00
_cell.angle_gamma   90.00
#
_symmetry.space_group_name_H-M   'P 1'
#
loop_
_entity.id
_entity.type
_entity.pdbx_description
1 polymer ?
#
loop_
_entity_poly.entity_id
_entity_poly.type
_entity_poly.pdbx_seq_one_letter_code
_entity_poly.pdbx_strand_id
1 'polypeptide(L)'
;MPEEAVIEDRTTTALCGFRECRAPLPPPGPRGGRPFEFCPDRRWPGDRTCKQLAAADQALRDALGDSVSHVGLKDAAAEFTRAAAGLGEPLQTLRNALDSVAARAQDEVTAALTRAEQAEARATEADGLRQAADARTAEAEQAVNTAEDYAHQQQELAMAADARVAEAVKARKAAELAQARAEAVATGAVERADLAAEETRAERARADRLTAELAERSEQLAVRAAERDAALTSLAQARTRADETRESLTAQLTQSAAELTEARARAEELENRRHTTEREHRAESATAAETLAEERRRAAVLSDRLVESHARHTQEQDALRDKLTRVHQLVLAEPAEERDLRGELLTELLTLRTDGGSDSPPR
;
A
#
# COMPACT_ATOMS: atom_id res chain seq x y z
N MET A 1 7.49 93.97 -191.28
CA MET A 1 8.23 95.03 -192.00
C MET A 1 8.34 96.21 -191.05
N PRO A 2 9.51 96.80 -190.79
CA PRO A 2 10.79 96.19 -190.38
C PRO A 2 11.46 96.98 -189.20
N GLU A 3 12.69 96.56 -188.80
CA GLU A 3 13.91 97.36 -188.42
C GLU A 3 13.84 98.44 -187.30
N GLU A 4 14.84 98.73 -186.45
CA GLU A 4 16.32 98.56 -186.40
C GLU A 4 16.78 98.87 -184.92
N ALA A 5 17.58 98.00 -184.27
CA ALA A 5 19.00 98.16 -183.84
C ALA A 5 19.43 99.30 -182.88
N VAL A 6 19.89 98.96 -181.65
CA VAL A 6 21.02 99.56 -180.87
C VAL A 6 21.57 98.54 -179.84
N ILE A 7 22.90 98.43 -179.69
CA ILE A 7 23.65 97.60 -178.71
C ILE A 7 24.32 98.54 -177.68
N GLU A 8 24.20 98.27 -176.37
CA GLU A 8 25.14 98.75 -175.33
C GLU A 8 25.10 97.85 -174.07
N ASP A 9 26.27 97.70 -173.43
CA ASP A 9 26.74 96.53 -172.67
C ASP A 9 26.36 96.53 -171.17
N ARG A 10 26.04 95.34 -170.63
CA ARG A 10 25.42 95.07 -169.33
C ARG A 10 26.43 94.47 -168.34
N THR A 11 26.73 95.18 -167.24
CA THR A 11 27.28 94.59 -166.01
C THR A 11 26.18 94.46 -164.95
N THR A 12 25.25 93.52 -165.15
CA THR A 12 24.21 93.20 -164.15
C THR A 12 24.83 92.52 -162.92
N THR A 13 24.92 93.24 -161.80
CA THR A 13 25.34 92.70 -160.50
C THR A 13 24.40 91.56 -160.07
N ALA A 14 24.91 90.33 -159.94
CA ALA A 14 24.11 89.18 -159.53
C ALA A 14 23.57 89.38 -158.10
N LEU A 15 22.28 89.13 -157.87
CA LEU A 15 21.63 89.22 -156.56
C LEU A 15 21.47 87.83 -155.93
N CYS A 16 21.50 87.76 -154.60
CA CYS A 16 21.29 86.54 -153.84
C CYS A 16 19.98 85.82 -154.23
N GLY A 17 20.06 84.53 -154.53
CA GLY A 17 18.92 83.70 -154.95
C GLY A 17 17.85 83.48 -153.88
N PHE A 18 18.11 83.85 -152.62
CA PHE A 18 17.07 83.86 -151.58
C PHE A 18 16.19 85.11 -151.74
N ARG A 19 14.89 84.90 -152.04
CA ARG A 19 13.94 85.95 -152.45
C ARG A 19 13.80 87.12 -151.46
N GLU A 20 14.01 86.89 -150.17
CA GLU A 20 13.93 87.92 -149.12
C GLU A 20 15.28 88.58 -148.83
N CYS A 21 16.40 87.98 -149.24
CA CYS A 21 17.70 88.62 -149.06
C CYS A 21 17.97 89.64 -150.16
N ARG A 22 17.89 89.21 -151.43
CA ARG A 22 18.21 89.99 -152.65
C ARG A 22 19.44 90.91 -152.55
N ALA A 23 20.37 90.64 -151.65
CA ALA A 23 21.58 91.44 -151.49
C ALA A 23 22.51 91.20 -152.69
N PRO A 24 23.22 92.24 -153.18
CA PRO A 24 24.17 92.09 -154.27
C PRO A 24 25.28 91.13 -153.85
N LEU A 25 25.54 90.14 -154.69
CA LEU A 25 26.58 89.15 -154.46
C LEU A 25 27.94 89.74 -154.81
N PRO A 26 28.99 89.42 -154.04
CA PRO A 26 30.33 89.86 -154.35
C PRO A 26 30.74 89.33 -155.74
N PRO A 27 31.45 90.14 -156.55
CA PRO A 27 31.84 89.75 -157.90
C PRO A 27 32.69 88.47 -157.86
N PRO A 28 32.56 87.58 -158.87
CA PRO A 28 33.32 86.34 -158.90
C PRO A 28 34.82 86.64 -158.86
N GLY A 29 35.52 86.05 -157.90
CA GLY A 29 36.95 86.32 -157.69
C GLY A 29 37.79 85.98 -158.92
N PRO A 30 39.00 86.57 -159.05
CA PRO A 30 39.84 86.50 -160.27
C PRO A 30 40.34 85.09 -160.65
N ARG A 31 40.03 84.06 -159.85
CA ARG A 31 40.36 82.64 -160.12
C ARG A 31 39.21 81.85 -160.76
N GLY A 32 38.30 82.50 -161.48
CA GLY A 32 37.32 81.82 -162.36
C GLY A 32 36.33 80.88 -161.63
N GLY A 33 36.03 81.15 -160.36
CA GLY A 33 35.08 80.34 -159.58
C GLY A 33 33.63 80.50 -160.03
N ARG A 34 32.82 79.44 -159.86
CA ARG A 34 31.38 79.46 -160.14
C ARG A 34 30.71 80.61 -159.36
N PRO A 35 29.89 81.46 -160.01
CA PRO A 35 29.21 82.57 -159.32
C PRO A 35 28.46 82.09 -158.09
N PHE A 36 28.57 82.83 -156.97
CA PHE A 36 27.80 82.50 -155.76
C PHE A 36 26.31 82.65 -156.07
N GLU A 37 25.51 81.62 -155.81
CA GLU A 37 24.06 81.72 -155.95
C GLU A 37 23.41 82.37 -154.70
N PHE A 38 24.08 82.34 -153.54
CA PHE A 38 23.59 82.88 -152.27
C PHE A 38 24.70 83.60 -151.50
N CYS A 39 24.33 84.56 -150.64
CA CYS A 39 25.28 85.29 -149.80
C CYS A 39 25.96 84.34 -148.79
N PRO A 40 27.30 84.20 -148.78
CA PRO A 40 28.00 83.35 -147.83
C PRO A 40 27.99 83.92 -146.39
N ASP A 41 27.96 85.25 -146.25
CA ASP A 41 28.24 85.91 -144.97
C ASP A 41 27.00 86.29 -144.16
N ARG A 42 25.80 86.27 -144.76
CA ARG A 42 24.56 86.66 -144.05
C ARG A 42 23.99 85.50 -143.23
N ARG A 43 23.71 85.76 -141.94
CA ARG A 43 23.05 84.86 -141.00
C ARG A 43 21.68 85.42 -140.59
N TRP A 44 20.71 84.54 -140.36
CA TRP A 44 19.32 84.83 -139.91
C TRP A 44 19.09 84.27 -138.49
N PRO A 45 18.01 84.69 -137.76
CA PRO A 45 17.74 84.18 -136.41
C PRO A 45 17.77 82.64 -136.32
N GLY A 46 18.51 82.12 -135.33
CA GLY A 46 18.80 80.69 -135.23
C GLY A 46 19.94 80.20 -136.12
N ASP A 47 20.89 81.08 -136.46
CA ASP A 47 22.13 80.81 -137.22
C ASP A 47 21.94 80.17 -138.60
N ARG A 48 20.77 80.36 -139.23
CA ARG A 48 20.48 79.80 -140.57
C ARG A 48 21.12 80.64 -141.70
N THR A 49 21.74 79.99 -142.68
CA THR A 49 22.35 80.63 -143.86
C THR A 49 21.32 80.90 -144.97
N CYS A 50 21.58 81.87 -145.87
CA CYS A 50 20.68 82.16 -146.99
C CYS A 50 20.41 80.93 -147.88
N LYS A 51 21.38 80.02 -148.03
CA LYS A 51 21.20 78.75 -148.75
C LYS A 51 20.22 77.82 -148.03
N GLN A 52 20.32 77.70 -146.70
CA GLN A 52 19.43 76.84 -145.91
C GLN A 52 18.01 77.40 -145.89
N LEU A 53 17.83 78.71 -145.78
CA LEU A 53 16.50 79.33 -145.86
C LEU A 53 15.90 79.24 -147.26
N ALA A 54 16.70 79.40 -148.31
CA ALA A 54 16.21 79.19 -149.67
C ALA A 54 15.81 77.73 -149.93
N ALA A 55 16.60 76.77 -149.43
CA ALA A 55 16.25 75.35 -149.52
C ALA A 55 15.00 75.03 -148.69
N ALA A 56 14.84 75.64 -147.51
CA ALA A 56 13.64 75.48 -146.70
C ALA A 56 12.41 76.14 -147.35
N ASP A 57 12.54 77.32 -147.95
CA ASP A 57 11.49 77.99 -148.73
C ASP A 57 11.11 77.16 -149.96
N GLN A 58 12.09 76.57 -150.66
CA GLN A 58 11.84 75.65 -151.77
C GLN A 58 11.16 74.37 -151.29
N ALA A 59 11.63 73.74 -150.21
CA ALA A 59 11.01 72.55 -149.65
C ALA A 59 9.60 72.83 -149.11
N LEU A 60 9.34 74.03 -148.58
CA LEU A 60 8.00 74.47 -148.20
C LEU A 60 7.10 74.54 -149.43
N ARG A 61 7.57 75.15 -150.53
CA ARG A 61 6.82 75.23 -151.79
C ARG A 61 6.57 73.85 -152.40
N ASP A 62 7.56 72.98 -152.40
CA ASP A 62 7.43 71.61 -152.92
C ASP A 62 6.42 70.80 -152.08
N ALA A 63 6.41 70.99 -150.75
CA ALA A 63 5.50 70.27 -149.84
C ALA A 63 4.06 70.82 -149.84
N LEU A 64 3.89 72.12 -150.07
CA LEU A 64 2.59 72.79 -150.03
C LEU A 64 1.94 72.94 -151.41
N GLY A 65 2.73 72.78 -152.49
CA GLY A 65 2.32 73.07 -153.86
C GLY A 65 2.33 74.58 -154.15
N ASP A 66 2.65 74.95 -155.40
CA ASP A 66 2.76 76.34 -155.87
C ASP A 66 1.44 77.16 -155.80
N SER A 67 0.35 76.54 -155.36
CA SER A 67 -0.97 77.15 -155.19
C SER A 67 -1.29 77.61 -153.77
N VAL A 68 -0.41 77.38 -152.78
CA VAL A 68 -0.61 77.88 -151.42
C VAL A 68 -0.07 79.30 -151.32
N SER A 69 -1.00 80.26 -151.43
CA SER A 69 -0.74 81.66 -151.12
C SER A 69 -0.04 81.80 -149.76
N HIS A 70 1.05 82.55 -149.70
CA HIS A 70 1.77 82.88 -148.48
C HIS A 70 0.86 83.50 -147.39
N VAL A 71 -0.30 84.01 -147.81
CA VAL A 71 -1.39 84.47 -146.93
C VAL A 71 -2.06 83.27 -146.23
N GLY A 72 -2.42 82.21 -146.95
CA GLY A 72 -3.08 81.02 -146.38
C GLY A 72 -2.21 80.27 -145.36
N LEU A 73 -0.89 80.26 -145.52
CA LEU A 73 0.01 79.67 -144.54
C LEU A 73 0.15 80.53 -143.27
N LYS A 74 0.18 81.86 -143.44
CA LYS A 74 0.15 82.78 -142.31
C LYS A 74 -1.19 82.67 -141.57
N ASP A 75 -2.29 82.48 -142.28
CA ASP A 75 -3.61 82.26 -141.70
C ASP A 75 -3.69 80.94 -140.94
N ALA A 76 -3.19 79.84 -141.50
CA ALA A 76 -3.14 78.54 -140.80
C ALA A 76 -2.20 78.56 -139.59
N ALA A 77 -1.04 79.21 -139.69
CA ALA A 77 -0.14 79.41 -138.55
C ALA A 77 -0.78 80.31 -137.48
N ALA A 78 -1.50 81.35 -137.88
CA ALA A 78 -2.25 82.22 -136.97
C ALA A 78 -3.42 81.46 -136.31
N GLU A 79 -4.09 80.59 -137.05
CA GLU A 79 -5.17 79.73 -136.56
C GLU A 79 -4.64 78.68 -135.59
N PHE A 80 -3.53 78.01 -135.89
CA PHE A 80 -2.85 77.10 -134.97
C PHE A 80 -2.37 77.83 -133.72
N THR A 81 -1.76 79.01 -133.86
CA THR A 81 -1.30 79.81 -132.71
C THR A 81 -2.50 80.26 -131.86
N ARG A 82 -3.63 80.60 -132.48
CA ARG A 82 -4.89 80.94 -131.79
C ARG A 82 -5.50 79.72 -131.10
N ALA A 83 -5.49 78.55 -131.73
CA ALA A 83 -5.95 77.30 -131.15
C ALA A 83 -5.05 76.85 -129.98
N ALA A 84 -3.73 76.93 -130.13
CA ALA A 84 -2.76 76.65 -129.09
C ALA A 84 -2.86 77.65 -127.92
N ALA A 85 -3.05 78.94 -128.21
CA ALA A 85 -3.33 79.95 -127.19
C ALA A 85 -4.65 79.65 -126.45
N GLY A 86 -5.67 79.17 -127.17
CA GLY A 86 -6.94 78.72 -126.59
C GLY A 86 -6.83 77.46 -125.72
N LEU A 87 -5.78 76.66 -125.87
CA LEU A 87 -5.50 75.48 -125.03
C LEU A 87 -4.65 75.80 -123.81
N GLY A 88 -3.91 76.91 -123.81
CA GLY A 88 -3.05 77.29 -122.70
C GLY A 88 -3.82 77.48 -121.39
N GLU A 89 -4.95 78.18 -121.43
CA GLU A 89 -5.82 78.40 -120.26
C GLU A 89 -6.44 77.09 -119.75
N PRO A 90 -7.12 76.25 -120.58
CA PRO A 90 -7.62 74.95 -120.14
C PRO A 90 -6.56 74.02 -119.54
N LEU A 91 -5.36 73.96 -120.13
CA LEU A 91 -4.26 73.15 -119.60
C LEU A 91 -3.73 73.70 -118.27
N GLN A 92 -3.67 75.02 -118.12
CA GLN A 92 -3.31 75.64 -116.84
C GLN A 92 -4.37 75.40 -115.77
N THR A 93 -5.66 75.47 -116.12
CA THR A 93 -6.77 75.13 -115.22
C THR A 93 -6.72 73.66 -114.81
N LEU A 94 -6.46 72.75 -115.75
CA LEU A 94 -6.30 71.32 -115.45
C LEU A 94 -5.10 71.08 -114.54
N ARG A 95 -3.96 71.72 -114.81
CA ARG A 95 -2.78 71.64 -113.95
C ARG A 95 -3.08 72.12 -112.54
N ASN A 96 -3.69 73.30 -112.38
CA ASN A 96 -4.07 73.83 -111.07
C ASN A 96 -5.07 72.91 -110.35
N ALA A 97 -5.99 72.27 -111.08
CA ALA A 97 -6.92 71.30 -110.52
C ALA A 97 -6.19 70.03 -110.05
N LEU A 98 -5.24 69.50 -110.84
CA LEU A 98 -4.41 68.35 -110.47
C LEU A 98 -3.51 68.67 -109.28
N ASP A 99 -2.89 69.85 -109.24
CA ASP A 99 -2.09 70.31 -108.09
C ASP A 99 -2.95 70.44 -106.83
N SER A 100 -4.19 70.93 -106.96
CA SER A 100 -5.15 70.97 -105.85
C SER A 100 -5.57 69.58 -105.38
N VAL A 101 -5.81 68.64 -106.30
CA VAL A 101 -6.13 67.25 -105.96
C VAL A 101 -4.95 66.56 -105.31
N ALA A 102 -3.72 66.77 -105.81
CA ALA A 102 -2.50 66.24 -105.22
C ALA A 102 -2.27 66.78 -103.81
N ALA A 103 -2.46 68.09 -103.60
CA ALA A 103 -2.38 68.70 -102.27
C ALA A 103 -3.43 68.11 -101.31
N ARG A 104 -4.69 68.00 -101.73
CA ARG A 104 -5.75 67.38 -100.91
C ARG A 104 -5.46 65.91 -100.60
N ALA A 105 -4.96 65.16 -101.58
CA ALA A 105 -4.58 63.77 -101.37
C ALA A 105 -3.42 63.65 -100.37
N GLN A 106 -2.43 64.54 -100.45
CA GLN A 106 -1.32 64.60 -99.50
C GLN A 106 -1.81 64.98 -98.09
N ASP A 107 -2.72 65.93 -97.97
CA ASP A 107 -3.33 66.34 -96.70
C ASP A 107 -4.14 65.19 -96.09
N GLU A 108 -4.93 64.46 -96.88
CA GLU A 108 -5.72 63.31 -96.42
C GLU A 108 -4.84 62.12 -96.03
N VAL A 109 -3.77 61.84 -96.78
CA VAL A 109 -2.77 60.81 -96.41
C VAL A 109 -2.10 61.19 -95.09
N THR A 110 -1.70 62.45 -94.93
CA THR A 110 -1.10 62.94 -93.68
C THR A 110 -2.09 62.82 -92.52
N ALA A 111 -3.34 63.24 -92.71
CA ALA A 111 -4.39 63.13 -91.70
C ALA A 111 -4.72 61.67 -91.35
N ALA A 112 -4.70 60.76 -92.32
CA ALA A 112 -4.91 59.32 -92.12
C ALA A 112 -3.75 58.70 -91.34
N LEU A 113 -2.50 59.04 -91.67
CA LEU A 113 -1.31 58.60 -90.93
C LEU A 113 -1.35 59.10 -89.49
N THR A 114 -1.63 60.39 -89.26
CA THR A 114 -1.77 60.92 -87.89
C THR A 114 -2.90 60.22 -87.12
N ARG A 115 -4.03 59.91 -87.77
CA ARG A 115 -5.11 59.14 -87.15
C ARG A 115 -4.70 57.71 -86.81
N ALA A 116 -3.92 57.05 -87.68
CA ALA A 116 -3.39 55.71 -87.44
C ALA A 116 -2.39 55.70 -86.28
N GLU A 117 -1.43 56.63 -86.26
CA GLU A 117 -0.45 56.80 -85.17
C GLU A 117 -1.16 57.06 -83.83
N GLN A 118 -2.19 57.91 -83.82
CA GLN A 118 -2.99 58.15 -82.61
C GLN A 118 -3.79 56.91 -82.17
N ALA A 119 -4.30 56.12 -83.11
CA ALA A 119 -5.01 54.88 -82.81
C ALA A 119 -4.06 53.82 -82.24
N GLU A 120 -2.87 53.66 -82.82
CA GLU A 120 -1.82 52.76 -82.33
C GLU A 120 -1.31 53.17 -80.95
N ALA A 121 -1.11 54.47 -80.71
CA ALA A 121 -0.74 54.98 -79.40
C ALA A 121 -1.80 54.67 -78.34
N ARG A 122 -3.09 54.87 -78.65
CA ARG A 122 -4.21 54.54 -77.74
C ARG A 122 -4.36 53.04 -77.51
N ALA A 123 -4.14 52.22 -78.54
CA ALA A 123 -4.17 50.76 -78.41
C ALA A 123 -3.05 50.28 -77.48
N THR A 124 -1.83 50.80 -77.68
CA THR A 124 -0.67 50.50 -76.82
C THR A 124 -0.90 50.93 -75.38
N GLU A 125 -1.48 52.12 -75.15
CA GLU A 125 -1.84 52.60 -73.81
C GLU A 125 -2.92 51.69 -73.17
N ALA A 126 -3.95 51.32 -73.91
CA ALA A 126 -5.01 50.44 -73.42
C ALA A 126 -4.49 49.03 -73.07
N ASP A 127 -3.61 48.47 -73.88
CA ASP A 127 -2.96 47.19 -73.61
C ASP A 127 -2.04 47.27 -72.38
N GLY A 128 -1.30 48.38 -72.22
CA GLY A 128 -0.50 48.63 -71.02
C GLY A 128 -1.37 48.72 -69.76
N LEU A 129 -2.52 49.40 -69.82
CA LEU A 129 -3.47 49.47 -68.70
C LEU A 129 -4.09 48.11 -68.37
N ARG A 130 -4.41 47.28 -69.38
CA ARG A 130 -4.89 45.91 -69.17
C ARG A 130 -3.83 45.04 -68.50
N GLN A 131 -2.60 45.04 -69.00
CA GLN A 131 -1.50 44.29 -68.39
C GLN A 131 -1.25 44.72 -66.94
N ALA A 132 -1.32 46.03 -66.64
CA ALA A 132 -1.19 46.53 -65.28
C ALA A 132 -2.36 46.11 -64.38
N ALA A 133 -3.59 46.06 -64.90
CA ALA A 133 -4.77 45.57 -64.16
C ALA A 133 -4.69 44.06 -63.89
N ASP A 134 -4.26 43.28 -64.88
CA ASP A 134 -4.06 41.83 -64.76
C ASP A 134 -2.96 41.52 -63.74
N ALA A 135 -1.84 42.27 -63.77
CA ALA A 135 -0.77 42.14 -62.79
C ALA A 135 -1.25 42.43 -61.36
N ARG A 136 -2.01 43.51 -61.14
CA ARG A 136 -2.60 43.84 -59.82
C ARG A 136 -3.58 42.77 -59.35
N THR A 137 -4.34 42.18 -60.26
CA THR A 137 -5.29 41.11 -59.94
C THR A 137 -4.53 39.85 -59.50
N ALA A 138 -3.48 39.46 -60.23
CA ALA A 138 -2.62 38.34 -59.87
C ALA A 138 -1.92 38.56 -58.51
N GLU A 139 -1.41 39.77 -58.25
CA GLU A 139 -0.83 40.14 -56.94
C GLU A 139 -1.87 40.06 -55.81
N ALA A 140 -3.10 40.53 -56.05
CA ALA A 140 -4.18 40.46 -55.07
C ALA A 140 -4.60 39.01 -54.77
N GLU A 141 -4.72 38.17 -55.80
CA GLU A 141 -5.01 36.73 -55.64
C GLU A 141 -3.91 36.03 -54.85
N GLN A 142 -2.63 36.32 -55.14
CA GLN A 142 -1.51 35.79 -54.38
C GLN A 142 -1.53 36.26 -52.91
N ALA A 143 -1.87 37.52 -52.66
CA ALA A 143 -2.02 38.05 -51.30
C ALA A 143 -3.16 37.38 -50.53
N VAL A 144 -4.29 37.09 -51.20
CA VAL A 144 -5.41 36.35 -50.60
C VAL A 144 -4.99 34.92 -50.27
N ASN A 145 -4.41 34.19 -51.22
CA ASN A 145 -3.98 32.80 -51.01
C ASN A 145 -2.96 32.70 -49.86
N THR A 146 -1.98 33.61 -49.79
CA THR A 146 -0.99 33.62 -48.69
C THR A 146 -1.62 33.96 -47.34
N ALA A 147 -2.63 34.83 -47.30
CA ALA A 147 -3.38 35.13 -46.09
C ALA A 147 -4.26 33.95 -45.63
N GLU A 148 -4.87 33.23 -46.56
CA GLU A 148 -5.64 32.00 -46.30
C GLU A 148 -4.75 30.88 -45.77
N ASP A 149 -3.60 30.63 -46.41
CA ASP A 149 -2.60 29.65 -45.94
C ASP A 149 -2.11 29.98 -44.54
N TYR A 150 -1.83 31.26 -44.28
CA TYR A 150 -1.42 31.71 -42.95
C TYR A 150 -2.54 31.51 -41.92
N ALA A 151 -3.78 31.84 -42.25
CA ALA A 151 -4.93 31.63 -41.36
C ALA A 151 -5.15 30.15 -41.05
N HIS A 152 -5.03 29.27 -42.06
CA HIS A 152 -5.09 27.82 -41.88
C HIS A 152 -3.98 27.30 -40.95
N GLN A 153 -2.74 27.73 -41.16
CA GLN A 153 -1.63 27.35 -40.28
C GLN A 153 -1.85 27.83 -38.84
N GLN A 154 -2.37 29.04 -38.63
CA GLN A 154 -2.70 29.53 -37.28
C GLN A 154 -3.82 28.70 -36.63
N GLN A 155 -4.83 28.29 -37.41
CA GLN A 155 -5.89 27.42 -36.92
C GLN A 155 -5.35 26.04 -36.51
N GLU A 156 -4.47 25.44 -37.32
CA GLU A 156 -3.84 24.16 -37.00
C GLU A 156 -2.97 24.26 -35.74
N LEU A 157 -2.19 25.33 -35.59
CA LEU A 157 -1.39 25.59 -34.39
C LEU A 157 -2.26 25.78 -33.15
N ALA A 158 -3.40 26.50 -33.27
CA ALA A 158 -4.36 26.66 -32.19
C ALA A 158 -4.99 25.31 -31.78
N MET A 159 -5.43 24.51 -32.74
CA MET A 159 -5.97 23.17 -32.48
C MET A 159 -4.94 22.24 -31.83
N ALA A 160 -3.67 22.30 -32.28
CA ALA A 160 -2.58 21.55 -31.68
C ALA A 160 -2.26 22.01 -30.24
N ALA A 161 -2.33 23.33 -29.98
CA ALA A 161 -2.16 23.88 -28.63
C ALA A 161 -3.29 23.43 -27.70
N ASP A 162 -4.56 23.50 -28.15
CA ASP A 162 -5.72 23.03 -27.39
C ASP A 162 -5.64 21.53 -27.08
N ALA A 163 -5.22 20.73 -28.06
CA ALA A 163 -5.00 19.29 -27.86
C ALA A 163 -3.93 19.02 -26.79
N ARG A 164 -2.81 19.76 -26.79
CA ARG A 164 -1.76 19.65 -25.77
C ARG A 164 -2.25 20.07 -24.39
N VAL A 165 -3.05 21.13 -24.29
CA VAL A 165 -3.65 21.57 -23.02
C VAL A 165 -4.61 20.50 -22.50
N ALA A 166 -5.47 19.93 -23.36
CA ALA A 166 -6.39 18.87 -22.99
C ALA A 166 -5.66 17.60 -22.51
N GLU A 167 -4.56 17.22 -23.18
CA GLU A 167 -3.72 16.11 -22.77
C GLU A 167 -3.01 16.38 -21.43
N ALA A 168 -2.46 17.58 -21.23
CA ALA A 168 -1.86 17.97 -19.95
C ALA A 168 -2.87 17.95 -18.80
N VAL A 169 -4.11 18.39 -19.02
CA VAL A 169 -5.20 18.31 -18.02
C VAL A 169 -5.55 16.85 -17.71
N LYS A 170 -5.63 15.98 -18.72
CA LYS A 170 -5.87 14.53 -18.51
C LYS A 170 -4.74 13.89 -17.71
N ALA A 171 -3.48 14.18 -18.07
CA ALA A 171 -2.30 13.67 -17.38
C ALA A 171 -2.26 14.13 -15.92
N ARG A 172 -2.56 15.41 -15.66
CA ARG A 172 -2.67 15.96 -14.30
C ARG A 172 -3.74 15.24 -13.48
N LYS A 173 -4.95 15.06 -14.02
CA LYS A 173 -6.03 14.34 -13.32
C LYS A 173 -5.67 12.88 -13.03
N ALA A 174 -4.96 12.21 -13.95
CA ALA A 174 -4.47 10.86 -13.73
C ALA A 174 -3.42 10.80 -12.60
N ALA A 175 -2.51 11.79 -12.55
CA ALA A 175 -1.52 11.91 -11.48
C ALA A 175 -2.18 12.20 -10.12
N GLU A 176 -3.17 13.11 -10.06
CA GLU A 176 -3.95 13.41 -8.84
C GLU A 176 -4.70 12.16 -8.34
N LEU A 177 -5.31 11.37 -9.24
CA LEU A 177 -5.96 10.11 -8.87
C LEU A 177 -4.96 9.05 -8.37
N ALA A 178 -3.78 8.96 -9.00
CA ALA A 178 -2.72 8.05 -8.57
C ALA A 178 -2.19 8.42 -7.18
N GLN A 179 -2.01 9.72 -6.92
CA GLN A 179 -1.62 10.23 -5.60
C GLN A 179 -2.68 9.91 -4.55
N ALA A 180 -3.96 10.19 -4.81
CA ALA A 180 -5.05 9.88 -3.88
C ALA A 180 -5.14 8.37 -3.56
N ARG A 181 -4.88 7.50 -4.55
CA ARG A 181 -4.81 6.04 -4.33
C ARG A 181 -3.61 5.65 -3.47
N ALA A 182 -2.45 6.24 -3.70
CA ALA A 182 -1.25 5.99 -2.90
C ALA A 182 -1.45 6.43 -1.44
N GLU A 183 -2.05 7.59 -1.22
CA GLU A 183 -2.41 8.10 0.11
C GLU A 183 -3.43 7.18 0.80
N ALA A 184 -4.49 6.75 0.12
CA ALA A 184 -5.47 5.82 0.67
C ALA A 184 -4.85 4.46 1.06
N VAL A 185 -3.93 3.93 0.24
CA VAL A 185 -3.19 2.69 0.56
C VAL A 185 -2.28 2.90 1.77
N ALA A 186 -1.61 4.05 1.87
CA ALA A 186 -0.76 4.38 3.01
C ALA A 186 -1.56 4.50 4.30
N THR A 187 -2.68 5.24 4.30
CA THR A 187 -3.59 5.33 5.44
C THR A 187 -4.10 3.96 5.85
N GLY A 188 -4.57 3.14 4.90
CA GLY A 188 -5.04 1.78 5.20
C GLY A 188 -3.92 0.85 5.71
N ALA A 189 -2.66 1.09 5.36
CA ALA A 189 -1.52 0.35 5.90
C ALA A 189 -1.22 0.73 7.35
N VAL A 190 -1.32 2.03 7.69
CA VAL A 190 -1.18 2.52 9.07
C VAL A 190 -2.30 1.96 9.94
N GLU A 191 -3.56 2.03 9.51
CA GLU A 191 -4.70 1.49 10.26
C GLU A 191 -4.56 -0.02 10.52
N ARG A 192 -4.10 -0.80 9.53
CA ARG A 192 -3.82 -2.23 9.72
C ARG A 192 -2.68 -2.48 10.69
N ALA A 193 -1.63 -1.66 10.67
CA ALA A 193 -0.51 -1.78 11.59
C ALA A 193 -0.94 -1.46 13.03
N ASP A 194 -1.77 -0.44 13.21
CA ASP A 194 -2.33 -0.07 14.52
C ASP A 194 -3.23 -1.18 15.08
N LEU A 195 -4.13 -1.74 14.25
CA LEU A 195 -4.96 -2.88 14.64
C LEU A 195 -4.13 -4.09 15.04
N ALA A 196 -3.10 -4.45 14.26
CA ALA A 196 -2.21 -5.55 14.58
C ALA A 196 -1.41 -5.29 15.88
N ALA A 197 -1.03 -4.04 16.14
CA ALA A 197 -0.35 -3.64 17.36
C ALA A 197 -1.26 -3.70 18.59
N GLU A 198 -2.54 -3.34 18.46
CA GLU A 198 -3.56 -3.51 19.51
C GLU A 198 -3.83 -4.99 19.80
N GLU A 199 -4.01 -5.82 18.76
CA GLU A 199 -4.19 -7.27 18.91
C GLU A 199 -2.99 -7.91 19.61
N THR A 200 -1.76 -7.55 19.22
CA THR A 200 -0.54 -8.04 19.86
C THR A 200 -0.47 -7.62 21.34
N ARG A 201 -0.88 -6.39 21.67
CA ARG A 201 -0.95 -5.91 23.05
C ARG A 201 -2.00 -6.65 23.87
N ALA A 202 -3.17 -6.92 23.28
CA ALA A 202 -4.23 -7.69 23.92
C ALA A 202 -3.82 -9.14 24.20
N GLU A 203 -3.15 -9.80 23.25
CA GLU A 203 -2.64 -11.16 23.44
C GLU A 203 -1.52 -11.22 24.47
N ARG A 204 -0.60 -10.25 24.51
CA ARG A 204 0.41 -10.14 25.59
C ARG A 204 -0.25 -9.97 26.96
N ALA A 205 -1.21 -9.06 27.08
CA ALA A 205 -1.93 -8.86 28.34
C ALA A 205 -2.74 -10.10 28.77
N ARG A 206 -3.19 -10.93 27.81
CA ARG A 206 -3.82 -12.22 28.09
C ARG A 206 -2.79 -13.25 28.58
N ALA A 207 -1.64 -13.34 27.92
CA ALA A 207 -0.55 -14.23 28.33
C ALA A 207 -0.02 -13.88 29.74
N ASP A 208 0.14 -12.59 30.04
CA ASP A 208 0.58 -12.11 31.35
C ASP A 208 -0.43 -12.47 32.45
N ARG A 209 -1.73 -12.30 32.18
CA ARG A 209 -2.80 -12.72 33.11
C ARG A 209 -2.78 -14.23 33.36
N LEU A 210 -2.69 -15.04 32.31
CA LEU A 210 -2.61 -16.51 32.46
C LEU A 210 -1.34 -16.94 33.22
N THR A 211 -0.22 -16.25 33.01
CA THR A 211 1.03 -16.51 33.74
C THR A 211 0.86 -16.18 35.23
N ALA A 212 0.22 -15.05 35.56
CA ALA A 212 -0.09 -14.68 36.94
C ALA A 212 -1.06 -15.68 37.61
N GLU A 213 -2.11 -16.10 36.90
CA GLU A 213 -3.04 -17.13 37.40
C GLU A 213 -2.35 -18.47 37.64
N LEU A 214 -1.46 -18.90 36.74
CA LEU A 214 -0.67 -20.12 36.93
C LEU A 214 0.27 -20.01 38.13
N ALA A 215 0.92 -18.86 38.32
CA ALA A 215 1.76 -18.61 39.49
C ALA A 215 0.94 -18.68 40.79
N GLU A 216 -0.21 -18.03 40.86
CA GLU A 216 -1.12 -18.09 42.01
C GLU A 216 -1.58 -19.53 42.29
N ARG A 217 -1.96 -20.28 41.26
CA ARG A 217 -2.35 -21.70 41.40
C ARG A 217 -1.20 -22.56 41.89
N SER A 218 0.02 -22.30 41.43
CA SER A 218 1.20 -23.03 41.88
C SER A 218 1.51 -22.77 43.35
N GLU A 219 1.33 -21.52 43.81
CA GLU A 219 1.47 -21.16 45.23
C GLU A 219 0.38 -21.81 46.09
N GLN A 220 -0.88 -21.78 45.64
CA GLN A 220 -1.99 -22.48 46.32
C GLN A 220 -1.71 -23.98 46.44
N LEU A 221 -1.22 -24.64 45.38
CA LEU A 221 -0.86 -26.05 45.41
C LEU A 221 0.31 -26.34 46.36
N ALA A 222 1.33 -25.47 46.41
CA ALA A 222 2.44 -25.59 47.34
C ALA A 222 1.96 -25.49 48.81
N VAL A 223 1.07 -24.55 49.11
CA VAL A 223 0.45 -24.41 50.44
C VAL A 223 -0.36 -25.66 50.78
N ARG A 224 -1.22 -26.16 49.87
CA ARG A 224 -2.00 -27.39 50.09
C ARG A 224 -1.13 -28.63 50.28
N ALA A 225 -0.02 -28.72 49.56
CA ALA A 225 0.95 -29.80 49.75
C ALA A 225 1.59 -29.72 51.14
N ALA A 226 2.01 -28.53 51.59
CA ALA A 226 2.53 -28.32 52.93
C ALA A 226 1.51 -28.63 54.03
N GLU A 227 0.24 -28.24 53.86
CA GLU A 227 -0.86 -28.60 54.78
C GLU A 227 -1.06 -30.11 54.86
N ARG A 228 -1.08 -30.81 53.72
CA ARG A 228 -1.20 -32.27 53.66
C ARG A 228 -0.03 -32.94 54.38
N ASP A 229 1.19 -32.50 54.10
CA ASP A 229 2.39 -33.10 54.68
C ASP A 229 2.44 -32.86 56.21
N ALA A 230 2.06 -31.67 56.68
CA ALA A 230 1.89 -31.37 58.11
C ALA A 230 0.80 -32.24 58.77
N ALA A 231 -0.31 -32.49 58.07
CA ALA A 231 -1.38 -33.38 58.56
C ALA A 231 -0.91 -34.84 58.64
N LEU A 232 -0.13 -35.31 57.66
CA LEU A 232 0.48 -36.66 57.67
C LEU A 232 1.49 -36.82 58.81
N THR A 233 2.35 -35.82 59.04
CA THR A 233 3.27 -35.80 60.19
C THR A 233 2.48 -35.83 61.51
N SER A 234 1.42 -35.02 61.61
CA SER A 234 0.56 -34.98 62.81
C SER A 234 -0.14 -36.32 63.05
N LEU A 235 -0.62 -36.99 62.01
CA LEU A 235 -1.21 -38.33 62.08
C LEU A 235 -0.18 -39.39 62.52
N ALA A 236 1.04 -39.33 61.98
CA ALA A 236 2.13 -40.24 62.38
C ALA A 236 2.47 -40.05 63.87
N GLN A 237 2.62 -38.80 64.34
CA GLN A 237 2.84 -38.49 65.76
C GLN A 237 1.68 -38.98 66.64
N ALA A 238 0.43 -38.81 66.21
CA ALA A 238 -0.73 -39.30 66.95
C ALA A 238 -0.74 -40.83 67.05
N ARG A 239 -0.34 -41.54 65.99
CA ARG A 239 -0.17 -43.01 66.01
C ARG A 239 0.93 -43.43 66.98
N THR A 240 2.10 -42.81 66.93
CA THR A 240 3.19 -43.08 67.88
C THR A 240 2.74 -42.86 69.33
N ARG A 241 2.08 -41.74 69.63
CA ARG A 241 1.53 -41.49 70.97
C ARG A 241 0.48 -42.53 71.38
N ALA A 242 -0.37 -42.97 70.45
CA ALA A 242 -1.35 -44.00 70.72
C ALA A 242 -0.68 -45.36 71.02
N ASP A 243 0.37 -45.71 70.28
CA ASP A 243 1.17 -46.92 70.51
C ASP A 243 1.91 -46.85 71.85
N GLU A 244 2.57 -45.73 72.17
CA GLU A 244 3.22 -45.50 73.48
C GLU A 244 2.21 -45.60 74.63
N THR A 245 1.02 -45.01 74.47
CA THR A 245 -0.06 -45.09 75.47
C THR A 245 -0.55 -46.53 75.62
N ARG A 246 -0.70 -47.27 74.50
CA ARG A 246 -1.10 -48.67 74.50
C ARG A 246 -0.05 -49.56 75.17
N GLU A 247 1.22 -49.35 74.89
CA GLU A 247 2.35 -50.04 75.54
C GLU A 247 2.38 -49.74 77.04
N SER A 248 2.23 -48.46 77.44
CA SER A 248 2.16 -48.05 78.83
C SER A 248 0.99 -48.70 79.57
N LEU A 249 -0.22 -48.69 78.98
CA LEU A 249 -1.39 -49.36 79.55
C LEU A 249 -1.20 -50.87 79.62
N THR A 250 -0.58 -51.48 78.61
CA THR A 250 -0.26 -52.92 78.62
C THR A 250 0.72 -53.24 79.75
N ALA A 251 1.75 -52.41 79.94
CA ALA A 251 2.71 -52.54 81.04
C ALA A 251 2.05 -52.34 82.42
N GLN A 252 1.13 -51.38 82.56
CA GLN A 252 0.34 -51.20 83.79
C GLN A 252 -0.58 -52.40 84.07
N LEU A 253 -1.19 -52.98 83.02
CA LEU A 253 -2.01 -54.18 83.14
C LEU A 253 -1.17 -55.40 83.53
N THR A 254 0.00 -55.60 82.94
CA THR A 254 0.89 -56.70 83.33
C THR A 254 1.45 -56.50 84.73
N GLN A 255 1.80 -55.28 85.11
CA GLN A 255 2.23 -54.93 86.46
C GLN A 255 1.12 -55.19 87.48
N SER A 256 -0.08 -54.65 87.26
CA SER A 256 -1.22 -54.87 88.17
C SER A 256 -1.65 -56.35 88.23
N ALA A 257 -1.55 -57.10 87.12
CA ALA A 257 -1.76 -58.55 87.12
C ALA A 257 -0.69 -59.28 87.93
N ALA A 258 0.58 -58.87 87.85
CA ALA A 258 1.66 -59.41 88.67
C ALA A 258 1.44 -59.08 90.15
N GLU A 259 1.11 -57.83 90.49
CA GLU A 259 0.77 -57.38 91.85
C GLU A 259 -0.44 -58.15 92.41
N LEU A 260 -1.48 -58.40 91.61
CA LEU A 260 -2.62 -59.22 92.01
C LEU A 260 -2.24 -60.69 92.23
N THR A 261 -1.36 -61.23 91.39
CA THR A 261 -0.86 -62.61 91.54
C THR A 261 0.00 -62.74 92.80
N GLU A 262 0.86 -61.76 93.07
CA GLU A 262 1.65 -61.68 94.29
C GLU A 262 0.75 -61.50 95.53
N ALA A 263 -0.25 -60.62 95.46
CA ALA A 263 -1.22 -60.43 96.53
C ALA A 263 -2.03 -61.72 96.81
N ARG A 264 -2.42 -62.46 95.77
CA ARG A 264 -3.05 -63.78 95.92
C ARG A 264 -2.11 -64.80 96.55
N ALA A 265 -0.86 -64.87 96.11
CA ALA A 265 0.14 -65.75 96.71
C ALA A 265 0.40 -65.40 98.20
N ARG A 266 0.48 -64.11 98.54
CA ARG A 266 0.58 -63.64 99.94
C ARG A 266 -0.68 -63.98 100.74
N ALA A 267 -1.87 -63.86 100.15
CA ALA A 267 -3.12 -64.24 100.80
C ALA A 267 -3.17 -65.76 101.06
N GLU A 268 -2.81 -66.59 100.08
CA GLU A 268 -2.69 -68.04 100.24
C GLU A 268 -1.61 -68.41 101.27
N GLU A 269 -0.47 -67.73 101.29
CA GLU A 269 0.57 -67.94 102.30
C GLU A 269 0.06 -67.58 103.70
N LEU A 270 -0.62 -66.46 103.86
CA LEU A 270 -1.24 -66.06 105.13
C LEU A 270 -2.34 -67.02 105.57
N GLU A 271 -3.15 -67.52 104.64
CA GLU A 271 -4.19 -68.52 104.91
C GLU A 271 -3.60 -69.87 105.30
N ASN A 272 -2.53 -70.30 104.62
CA ASN A 272 -1.75 -71.49 104.99
C ASN A 272 -1.11 -71.32 106.37
N ARG A 273 -0.49 -70.16 106.67
CA ARG A 273 0.04 -69.85 108.00
C ARG A 273 -1.07 -69.86 109.06
N ARG A 274 -2.27 -69.36 108.73
CA ARG A 274 -3.42 -69.42 109.62
C ARG A 274 -3.88 -70.86 109.84
N HIS A 275 -3.91 -71.70 108.81
CA HIS A 275 -4.25 -73.11 108.94
C HIS A 275 -3.19 -73.91 109.70
N THR A 276 -1.90 -73.64 109.52
CA THR A 276 -0.83 -74.28 110.31
C THR A 276 -0.92 -73.86 111.76
N THR A 277 -1.05 -72.57 112.04
CA THR A 277 -1.22 -72.08 113.42
C THR A 277 -2.52 -72.58 114.05
N GLU A 278 -3.64 -72.65 113.32
CA GLU A 278 -4.87 -73.28 113.80
C GLU A 278 -4.70 -74.79 114.07
N ARG A 279 -3.92 -75.51 113.24
CA ARG A 279 -3.61 -76.93 113.48
C ARG A 279 -2.70 -77.14 114.68
N GLU A 280 -1.68 -76.31 114.82
CA GLU A 280 -0.77 -76.30 115.98
C GLU A 280 -1.57 -75.97 117.24
N HIS A 281 -2.41 -74.94 117.21
CA HIS A 281 -3.24 -74.57 118.36
C HIS A 281 -4.30 -75.63 118.69
N ARG A 282 -4.87 -76.32 117.68
CA ARG A 282 -5.72 -77.49 117.90
C ARG A 282 -4.95 -78.65 118.51
N ALA A 283 -3.74 -78.93 118.06
CA ALA A 283 -2.88 -79.98 118.62
C ALA A 283 -2.46 -79.67 120.07
N GLU A 284 -2.08 -78.41 120.35
CA GLU A 284 -1.78 -77.91 121.70
C GLU A 284 -3.02 -77.95 122.60
N SER A 285 -4.20 -77.58 122.08
CA SER A 285 -5.45 -77.67 122.84
C SER A 285 -5.86 -79.12 123.12
N ALA A 286 -5.57 -80.04 122.19
CA ALA A 286 -5.83 -81.46 122.36
C ALA A 286 -4.89 -82.07 123.41
N THR A 287 -3.59 -81.74 123.39
CA THR A 287 -2.62 -82.19 124.40
C THR A 287 -2.89 -81.54 125.77
N ALA A 288 -3.33 -80.28 125.81
CA ALA A 288 -3.79 -79.63 127.03
C ALA A 288 -5.08 -80.28 127.58
N ALA A 289 -6.02 -80.69 126.72
CA ALA A 289 -7.22 -81.40 127.14
C ALA A 289 -6.92 -82.82 127.65
N GLU A 290 -5.96 -83.51 127.03
CA GLU A 290 -5.50 -84.84 127.44
C GLU A 290 -4.80 -84.80 128.80
N THR A 291 -3.89 -83.84 129.00
CA THR A 291 -3.21 -83.64 130.29
C THR A 291 -4.20 -83.25 131.39
N LEU A 292 -5.19 -82.42 131.09
CA LEU A 292 -6.22 -82.03 132.06
C LEU A 292 -7.20 -83.17 132.37
N ALA A 293 -7.48 -84.07 131.42
CA ALA A 293 -8.24 -85.30 131.66
C ALA A 293 -7.45 -86.32 132.50
N GLU A 294 -6.13 -86.39 132.32
CA GLU A 294 -5.24 -87.23 133.12
C GLU A 294 -5.14 -86.73 134.56
N GLU A 295 -4.99 -85.41 134.76
CA GLU A 295 -4.95 -84.80 136.09
C GLU A 295 -6.31 -84.91 136.81
N ARG A 296 -7.43 -84.80 136.09
CA ARG A 296 -8.76 -85.06 136.68
C ARG A 296 -8.93 -86.52 137.11
N ARG A 297 -8.40 -87.48 136.35
CA ARG A 297 -8.40 -88.90 136.75
C ARG A 297 -7.54 -89.14 137.99
N ARG A 298 -6.36 -88.50 138.09
CA ARG A 298 -5.50 -88.57 139.29
C ARG A 298 -6.17 -87.94 140.51
N ALA A 299 -6.83 -86.79 140.35
CA ALA A 299 -7.57 -86.13 141.42
C ALA A 299 -8.75 -86.97 141.92
N ALA A 300 -9.49 -87.66 141.03
CA ALA A 300 -10.57 -88.56 141.40
C ALA A 300 -10.06 -89.75 142.25
N VAL A 301 -8.93 -90.37 141.85
CA VAL A 301 -8.32 -91.48 142.60
C VAL A 301 -7.82 -91.04 143.98
N LEU A 302 -7.27 -89.82 144.09
CA LEU A 302 -6.83 -89.27 145.38
C LEU A 302 -8.01 -88.88 146.28
N SER A 303 -9.11 -88.40 145.72
CA SER A 303 -10.34 -88.09 146.44
C SER A 303 -10.98 -89.34 147.04
N ASP A 304 -11.06 -90.44 146.27
CA ASP A 304 -11.61 -91.71 146.76
C ASP A 304 -10.75 -92.28 147.90
N ARG A 305 -9.42 -92.20 147.80
CA ARG A 305 -8.50 -92.62 148.88
C ARG A 305 -8.65 -91.80 150.16
N LEU A 306 -8.96 -90.51 150.05
CA LEU A 306 -9.20 -89.63 151.20
C LEU A 306 -10.53 -89.92 151.88
N VAL A 307 -11.59 -90.20 151.12
CA VAL A 307 -12.90 -90.59 151.66
C VAL A 307 -12.80 -91.93 152.40
N GLU A 308 -12.04 -92.88 151.85
CA GLU A 308 -11.86 -94.21 152.44
C GLU A 308 -11.00 -94.16 153.72
N SER A 309 -9.96 -93.32 153.75
CA SER A 309 -9.14 -93.02 154.94
C SER A 309 -9.95 -92.36 156.05
N HIS A 310 -10.81 -91.39 155.71
CA HIS A 310 -11.60 -90.67 156.70
C HIS A 310 -12.69 -91.55 157.31
N ALA A 311 -13.29 -92.45 156.52
CA ALA A 311 -14.23 -93.44 157.02
C ALA A 311 -13.61 -94.39 158.06
N ARG A 312 -12.36 -94.85 157.84
CA ARG A 312 -11.65 -95.73 158.80
C ARG A 312 -11.35 -95.03 160.12
N HIS A 313 -10.89 -93.78 160.08
CA HIS A 313 -10.60 -93.04 161.32
C HIS A 313 -11.85 -92.68 162.14
N THR A 314 -12.99 -92.49 161.49
CA THR A 314 -14.25 -92.22 162.20
C THR A 314 -14.75 -93.47 162.93
N GLN A 315 -14.58 -94.65 162.32
CA GLN A 315 -14.94 -95.94 162.90
C GLN A 315 -14.09 -96.32 164.12
N GLU A 316 -12.79 -95.98 164.10
CA GLU A 316 -11.87 -96.19 165.23
C GLU A 316 -12.19 -95.28 166.43
N GLN A 317 -12.60 -94.03 166.18
CA GLN A 317 -12.97 -93.10 167.26
C GLN A 317 -14.24 -93.52 167.98
N ASP A 318 -15.25 -94.00 167.26
CA ASP A 318 -16.51 -94.44 167.87
C ASP A 318 -16.31 -95.72 168.71
N ALA A 319 -15.47 -96.65 168.25
CA ALA A 319 -15.11 -97.86 169.01
C ALA A 319 -14.37 -97.56 170.32
N LEU A 320 -13.56 -96.51 170.37
CA LEU A 320 -12.87 -96.08 171.60
C LEU A 320 -13.81 -95.33 172.55
N ARG A 321 -14.80 -94.61 172.03
CA ARG A 321 -15.78 -93.86 172.83
C ARG A 321 -16.73 -94.78 173.59
N ASP A 322 -17.26 -95.81 172.93
CA ASP A 322 -18.15 -96.81 173.55
C ASP A 322 -17.45 -97.61 174.66
N LYS A 323 -16.15 -97.90 174.50
CA LYS A 323 -15.34 -98.59 175.53
C LYS A 323 -15.12 -97.73 176.77
N LEU A 324 -14.92 -96.42 176.59
CA LEU A 324 -14.76 -95.48 177.70
C LEU A 324 -16.07 -95.29 178.49
N THR A 325 -17.23 -95.34 177.83
CA THR A 325 -18.53 -95.25 178.51
C THR A 325 -18.85 -96.48 179.36
N ARG A 326 -18.46 -97.69 178.91
CA ARG A 326 -18.62 -98.92 179.72
C ARG A 326 -17.81 -98.93 181.00
N VAL A 327 -16.55 -98.48 180.94
CA VAL A 327 -15.69 -98.39 182.14
C VAL A 327 -16.24 -97.36 183.12
N HIS A 328 -16.79 -96.25 182.62
CA HIS A 328 -17.37 -95.22 183.48
C HIS A 328 -18.66 -95.68 184.19
N GLN A 329 -19.47 -96.53 183.55
CA GLN A 329 -20.68 -97.08 184.17
C GLN A 329 -20.40 -98.11 185.27
N LEU A 330 -19.29 -98.85 185.19
CA LEU A 330 -18.85 -99.80 186.23
C LEU A 330 -18.36 -99.10 187.51
N VAL A 331 -17.91 -97.86 187.43
CA VAL A 331 -17.35 -97.11 188.57
C VAL A 331 -18.41 -96.40 189.42
N LEU A 332 -19.63 -96.23 188.91
CA LEU A 332 -20.66 -95.40 189.55
C LEU A 332 -21.85 -96.19 190.14
N ALA A 333 -21.81 -97.52 190.15
CA ALA A 333 -22.85 -98.34 190.77
C ALA A 333 -22.51 -98.69 192.23
N GLU A 334 -23.20 -98.03 193.17
CA GLU A 334 -23.19 -98.31 194.62
C GLU A 334 -24.05 -99.55 195.00
N PRO A 335 -23.89 -100.10 196.22
CA PRO A 335 -23.79 -101.55 196.41
C PRO A 335 -25.10 -102.22 196.86
N ALA A 336 -25.31 -103.46 196.42
CA ALA A 336 -26.11 -104.43 197.15
C ALA A 336 -25.52 -105.83 196.97
N GLU A 337 -25.05 -106.36 198.11
CA GLU A 337 -24.78 -107.77 198.42
C GLU A 337 -23.69 -108.49 197.61
N GLU A 338 -22.58 -108.71 198.31
CA GLU A 338 -21.72 -109.91 198.27
C GLU A 338 -21.57 -110.57 196.90
N ARG A 339 -21.14 -109.77 195.91
CA ARG A 339 -20.63 -110.27 194.64
C ARG A 339 -19.19 -109.87 194.48
N ASP A 340 -18.41 -110.88 194.10
CA ASP A 340 -16.97 -110.90 193.92
C ASP A 340 -16.54 -109.96 192.79
N LEU A 341 -16.57 -108.65 193.07
CA LEU A 341 -16.14 -107.52 192.22
C LEU A 341 -14.72 -107.67 191.66
N ARG A 342 -13.93 -108.59 192.24
CA ARG A 342 -12.57 -108.88 191.80
C ARG A 342 -12.52 -109.72 190.52
N GLY A 343 -13.55 -110.55 190.26
CA GLY A 343 -13.63 -111.40 189.06
C GLY A 343 -14.02 -110.64 187.79
N GLU A 344 -14.95 -109.69 187.89
CA GLU A 344 -15.47 -108.96 186.73
C GLU A 344 -14.47 -107.91 186.20
N LEU A 345 -13.73 -107.25 187.10
CA LEU A 345 -12.71 -106.28 186.72
C LEU A 345 -11.49 -106.90 186.01
N LEU A 346 -11.14 -108.14 186.33
CA LEU A 346 -10.04 -108.85 185.67
C LEU A 346 -10.42 -109.38 184.28
N THR A 347 -11.72 -109.62 184.02
CA THR A 347 -12.18 -110.14 182.73
C THR A 347 -12.21 -109.04 181.67
N GLU A 348 -12.59 -107.80 182.02
CA GLU A 348 -12.58 -106.67 181.07
C GLU A 348 -11.21 -106.02 180.85
N LEU A 349 -10.26 -106.18 181.78
CA LEU A 349 -8.90 -105.68 181.56
C LEU A 349 -8.06 -106.62 180.67
N LEU A 350 -8.45 -107.90 180.54
CA LEU A 350 -7.75 -108.86 179.68
C LEU A 350 -8.23 -108.83 178.22
N THR A 351 -9.46 -108.40 177.94
CA THR A 351 -10.00 -108.16 176.59
C THR A 351 -9.44 -106.88 175.94
N LEU A 352 -8.88 -105.95 176.71
CA LEU A 352 -8.29 -104.70 176.21
C LEU A 352 -6.88 -104.86 175.60
N ARG A 353 -6.23 -106.04 175.72
CA ARG A 353 -4.81 -106.20 175.37
C ARG A 353 -4.54 -106.97 174.06
N THR A 354 -5.53 -107.55 173.38
CA THR A 354 -5.24 -108.58 172.36
C THR A 354 -5.57 -108.26 170.89
N ASP A 355 -6.10 -107.11 170.50
CA ASP A 355 -6.45 -106.90 169.08
C ASP A 355 -5.90 -105.62 168.44
N GLY A 356 -4.97 -105.85 167.50
CA GLY A 356 -4.78 -105.06 166.26
C GLY A 356 -3.77 -103.90 166.35
N GLY A 357 -2.53 -103.99 165.87
CA GLY A 357 -1.96 -104.92 164.89
C GLY A 357 -2.15 -104.43 163.45
N SER A 358 -1.06 -103.95 162.85
CA SER A 358 -0.74 -103.86 161.40
C SER A 358 -1.72 -103.15 160.45
N ASP A 359 -1.27 -102.09 159.75
CA ASP A 359 -0.85 -102.28 158.35
C ASP A 359 -0.14 -101.07 157.70
N SER A 360 0.82 -101.43 156.86
CA SER A 360 1.59 -100.61 155.90
C SER A 360 0.93 -100.76 154.50
N PRO A 361 1.55 -100.45 153.35
CA PRO A 361 2.06 -99.23 152.67
C PRO A 361 1.17 -98.96 151.40
N PRO A 362 1.57 -98.52 150.16
CA PRO A 362 2.88 -98.13 149.60
C PRO A 362 2.91 -96.90 148.63
N ARG A 363 4.15 -96.72 148.13
CA ARG A 363 4.68 -95.89 147.03
C ARG A 363 3.73 -95.37 145.96
#